data_AF-A0A0C9VD45-F1
#
_entry.id   AF-A0A0C9VD45-F1
#
_cell.length_a   1.000
_cell.length_b   1.000
_cell.length_c   1.000
_cell.angle_alpha   90.00
_cell.angle_beta   90.00
_cell.angle_gamma   90.00
#
_symmetry.space_group_name_H-M   'P 1'
#
loop_
_entity.id
_entity.type
_entity.pdbx_description
1 polymer ?
#
loop_
_entity_poly.entity_id
_entity_poly.type
_entity_poly.pdbx_seq_one_letter_code
_entity_poly.pdbx_strand_id
1 'polypeptide(L)'
;MAILIGVPAKVIWAFKAFDYVPYTALTYSARTKAENGEQEMELRIDGTFAVKEFDWQEEKSIREGAWQAASKLAVELARQYWQQGDIRADALSKHHDIVTELADSHRWPTAMLYDIRQREIMHHTPQHNASQFNESVLGWVTTKLLAENALLTRGPYPSPPLSSNKRPALTDSSLASPPKKCLIVEKGCCFRCGYVGHMPTECRTDKTITGKPAATMALGKRGHGYSLESTKGKPFCFSYARHGN
;
A
#
# COMPACT_ATOMS: atom_id res chain seq x y z
N MET A 1 -19.53 22.78 28.32
CA MET A 1 -18.20 22.25 27.93
C MET A 1 -18.05 20.88 28.56
N ALA A 2 -18.02 19.82 27.76
CA ALA A 2 -17.58 18.52 28.28
C ALA A 2 -16.09 18.64 28.59
N ILE A 3 -15.69 18.30 29.82
CA ILE A 3 -14.28 18.19 30.17
C ILE A 3 -13.78 16.92 29.47
N LEU A 4 -12.88 17.07 28.52
CA LEU A 4 -12.21 15.96 27.85
C LEU A 4 -11.18 15.34 28.80
N ILE A 5 -11.69 14.64 29.82
CA ILE A 5 -10.86 13.95 30.81
C ILE A 5 -10.05 12.87 30.07
N GLY A 6 -8.75 12.82 30.39
CA GLY A 6 -7.84 11.79 29.89
C GLY A 6 -7.20 12.04 28.53
N VAL A 7 -7.48 13.16 27.85
CA VAL A 7 -6.77 13.48 26.59
C VAL A 7 -5.37 14.02 26.90
N PRO A 8 -4.29 13.42 26.35
CA PRO A 8 -2.93 13.90 26.59
C PRO A 8 -2.75 15.37 26.18
N ALA A 9 -2.03 16.17 26.97
CA ALA A 9 -1.81 17.59 26.68
C ALA A 9 -1.20 17.81 25.27
N LYS A 10 -0.27 16.94 24.85
CA LYS A 10 0.32 16.93 23.50
C LYS A 10 -0.74 16.84 22.39
N VAL A 11 -1.77 16.01 22.57
CA VAL A 11 -2.88 15.89 21.62
C VAL A 11 -3.67 17.20 21.56
N ILE A 12 -3.99 17.79 22.72
CA ILE A 12 -4.71 19.07 22.76
C ILE A 12 -3.92 20.17 22.04
N TRP A 13 -2.61 20.25 22.28
CA TRP A 13 -1.73 21.20 21.59
C TRP A 13 -1.70 20.98 20.07
N ALA A 14 -1.59 19.73 19.62
CA ALA A 14 -1.62 19.40 18.20
C ALA A 14 -2.95 19.79 17.55
N PHE A 15 -4.09 19.53 18.20
CA PHE A 15 -5.40 19.98 17.69
C PHE A 15 -5.48 21.50 17.60
N LYS A 16 -5.01 22.24 18.61
CA LYS A 16 -4.97 23.71 18.57
C LYS A 16 -4.08 24.25 17.45
N ALA A 17 -2.97 23.57 17.17
CA ALA A 17 -2.04 23.92 16.10
C ALA A 17 -2.52 23.48 14.71
N PHE A 18 -3.64 22.74 14.63
CA PHE A 18 -4.09 22.08 13.40
C PHE A 18 -3.06 21.09 12.83
N ASP A 19 -2.29 20.47 13.72
CA ASP A 19 -1.31 19.44 13.40
C ASP A 19 -1.96 18.07 13.19
N TYR A 20 -1.23 17.20 12.49
CA TYR A 20 -1.63 15.80 12.32
C TYR A 20 -1.58 15.06 13.66
N VAL A 21 -2.68 14.38 14.01
CA VAL A 21 -2.76 13.52 15.20
C VAL A 21 -3.15 12.11 14.75
N PRO A 22 -2.30 11.09 15.02
CA PRO A 22 -2.66 9.72 14.71
C PRO A 22 -3.78 9.24 15.64
N TYR A 23 -4.72 8.46 15.13
CA TYR A 23 -5.88 8.04 15.93
C TYR A 23 -5.51 7.04 17.02
N THR A 24 -4.36 6.37 16.92
CA THR A 24 -3.78 5.56 17.99
C THR A 24 -3.56 6.37 19.28
N ALA A 25 -3.20 7.65 19.17
CA ALA A 25 -3.03 8.55 20.31
C ALA A 25 -4.35 8.98 20.98
N LEU A 26 -5.48 8.73 20.32
CA LEU A 26 -6.83 9.01 20.83
C LEU A 26 -7.53 7.76 21.41
N THR A 27 -6.90 6.60 21.31
CA THR A 27 -7.45 5.35 21.84
C THR A 27 -7.56 5.38 23.37
N TYR A 28 -8.46 4.56 23.91
CA TYR A 28 -8.62 4.41 25.36
C TYR A 28 -7.29 4.05 26.05
N SER A 29 -6.53 3.10 25.49
CA SER A 29 -5.22 2.70 26.04
C SER A 29 -4.23 3.86 26.08
N ALA A 30 -4.13 4.65 25.02
CA ALA A 30 -3.24 5.82 24.99
C ALA A 30 -3.64 6.88 26.04
N ARG A 31 -4.95 7.08 26.23
CA ARG A 31 -5.48 8.01 27.25
C ARG A 31 -5.20 7.53 28.67
N THR A 32 -5.45 6.26 28.98
CA THR A 32 -5.17 5.69 30.32
C THR A 32 -3.67 5.74 30.66
N LYS A 33 -2.79 5.48 29.69
CA LYS A 33 -1.34 5.67 29.88
C LYS A 33 -1.00 7.11 30.27
N ALA A 34 -1.57 8.09 29.57
CA ALA A 34 -1.35 9.50 29.86
C ALA A 34 -1.91 9.92 31.24
N GLU A 35 -3.07 9.37 31.65
CA GLU A 35 -3.63 9.58 33.00
C GLU A 35 -2.74 9.02 34.10
N ASN A 36 -2.09 7.89 33.85
CA ASN A 36 -1.12 7.28 34.78
C ASN A 36 0.23 8.03 34.83
N GLY A 37 0.37 9.14 34.09
CA GLY A 37 1.61 9.90 34.03
C GLY A 37 2.70 9.24 33.19
N GLU A 38 2.38 8.20 32.40
CA GLU A 38 3.27 7.59 31.42
C GLU A 38 3.37 8.51 30.18
N GLN A 39 3.77 9.76 30.38
CA GLN A 39 4.13 10.62 29.27
C GLN A 39 5.40 10.06 28.64
N GLU A 40 5.32 9.69 27.37
CA GLU A 40 6.46 9.19 26.63
C GLU A 40 7.48 10.34 26.46
N MET A 41 8.44 10.41 27.37
CA MET A 41 9.64 11.23 27.24
C MET A 41 10.75 10.39 26.63
N GLU A 42 11.45 10.95 25.66
CA GLU A 42 12.61 10.35 25.02
C GLU A 42 13.86 11.10 25.48
N LEU A 43 14.85 10.35 25.99
CA LEU A 43 16.17 10.88 26.32
C LEU A 43 16.99 10.99 25.03
N ARG A 44 17.30 12.21 24.63
CA ARG A 44 18.11 12.50 23.43
C ARG A 44 19.60 12.27 23.70
N ILE A 45 20.38 12.16 22.62
CA ILE A 45 21.84 11.91 22.64
C ILE A 45 22.60 13.04 23.38
N ASP A 46 22.05 14.26 23.38
CA ASP A 46 22.60 15.42 24.08
C ASP A 46 22.29 15.44 25.60
N GLY A 47 21.58 14.42 26.11
CA GLY A 47 21.17 14.31 27.50
C GLY A 47 19.90 15.08 27.86
N THR A 48 19.23 15.71 26.88
CA THR A 48 17.95 16.39 27.11
C THR A 48 16.77 15.43 27.03
N PHE A 49 15.74 15.66 27.85
CA PHE A 49 14.46 14.98 27.70
C PHE A 49 13.57 15.76 26.74
N ALA A 50 13.04 15.08 25.74
CA ALA A 50 12.04 15.63 24.83
C ALA A 50 10.74 14.82 24.90
N VAL A 51 9.62 15.47 24.62
CA VAL A 51 8.36 14.76 24.40
C VAL A 51 8.51 13.93 23.14
N LYS A 52 8.34 12.61 23.25
CA LYS A 52 8.41 11.70 22.11
C LYS A 52 7.40 12.15 21.06
N GLU A 53 7.78 12.12 19.79
CA GLU A 53 6.87 12.47 18.70
C GLU A 53 5.72 11.45 18.57
N PHE A 54 4.72 11.76 17.77
CA PHE A 54 3.65 10.80 17.52
C PHE A 54 4.19 9.60 16.73
N ASP A 55 3.97 8.38 17.21
CA ASP A 55 4.30 7.18 16.45
C ASP A 55 3.23 6.91 15.38
N TRP A 56 3.62 7.04 14.12
CA TRP A 56 2.74 6.82 12.97
C TRP A 56 2.76 5.38 12.48
N GLN A 57 3.72 4.56 12.92
CA GLN A 57 3.89 3.20 12.39
C GLN A 57 2.73 2.29 12.77
N GLU A 58 2.21 2.45 13.99
CA GLU A 58 1.11 1.62 14.49
C GLU A 58 -0.26 2.06 13.99
N GLU A 59 -0.38 3.24 13.37
CA GLU A 59 -1.68 3.79 12.99
C GLU A 59 -2.39 2.94 11.93
N LYS A 60 -1.64 2.33 11.00
CA LYS A 60 -2.21 1.40 10.01
C LYS A 60 -2.78 0.13 10.64
N SER A 61 -2.40 -0.18 11.89
CA SER A 61 -2.80 -1.38 12.62
C SER A 61 -3.92 -1.12 13.62
N ILE A 62 -4.46 0.10 13.68
CA ILE A 62 -5.61 0.40 14.54
C ILE A 62 -6.80 -0.49 14.16
N ARG A 63 -7.43 -1.09 15.17
CA ARG A 63 -8.64 -1.89 14.97
C ARG A 63 -9.82 -0.99 14.69
N GLU A 64 -10.75 -1.44 13.85
CA GLU A 64 -11.93 -0.69 13.44
C GLU A 64 -12.73 -0.09 14.61
N GLY A 65 -13.09 -0.90 15.62
CA GLY A 65 -13.81 -0.38 16.79
C GLY A 65 -13.00 0.65 17.61
N ALA A 66 -11.67 0.53 17.66
CA ALA A 66 -10.82 1.51 18.32
C ALA A 66 -10.71 2.81 17.50
N TRP A 67 -10.65 2.68 16.17
CA TRP A 67 -10.71 3.82 15.25
C TRP A 67 -12.04 4.56 15.34
N GLN A 68 -13.18 3.87 15.39
CA GLN A 68 -14.51 4.48 15.52
C GLN A 68 -14.66 5.27 16.83
N ALA A 69 -14.08 4.79 17.93
CA ALA A 69 -14.07 5.52 19.19
C ALA A 69 -13.14 6.75 19.12
N ALA A 70 -11.95 6.58 18.53
CA ALA A 70 -10.97 7.65 18.34
C ALA A 70 -11.49 8.75 17.39
N SER A 71 -12.22 8.38 16.34
CA SER A 71 -12.75 9.29 15.32
C SER A 71 -13.82 10.22 15.91
N LYS A 72 -14.74 9.69 16.73
CA LYS A 72 -15.70 10.49 17.50
C LYS A 72 -15.02 11.50 18.41
N LEU A 73 -14.01 11.05 19.16
CA LEU A 73 -13.21 11.94 20.01
C LEU A 73 -12.47 13.01 19.19
N ALA A 74 -11.96 12.66 18.01
CA ALA A 74 -11.32 13.61 17.11
C ALA A 74 -12.30 14.70 16.64
N VAL A 75 -13.56 14.36 16.35
CA VAL A 75 -14.61 15.33 15.99
C VAL A 75 -14.91 16.27 17.16
N GLU A 76 -15.03 15.75 18.38
CA GLU A 76 -15.24 16.57 19.58
C GLU A 76 -14.08 17.55 19.81
N LEU A 77 -12.84 17.07 19.70
CA LEU A 77 -11.63 17.89 19.79
C LEU A 77 -11.56 18.95 18.68
N ALA A 78 -11.93 18.58 17.45
CA ALA A 78 -11.99 19.49 16.32
C ALA A 78 -13.00 20.62 16.56
N ARG A 79 -14.21 20.31 17.03
CA ARG A 79 -15.23 21.32 17.37
C ARG A 79 -14.71 22.32 18.41
N GLN A 80 -13.96 21.82 19.39
CA GLN A 80 -13.49 22.63 20.51
C GLN A 80 -12.27 23.49 20.16
N TYR A 81 -11.33 22.99 19.36
CA TYR A 81 -10.01 23.60 19.23
C TYR A 81 -9.68 24.15 17.84
N TRP A 82 -10.38 23.76 16.77
CA TRP A 82 -10.11 24.30 15.44
C TRP A 82 -10.77 25.67 15.22
N GLN A 83 -10.10 26.52 14.43
CA GLN A 83 -10.74 27.71 13.88
C GLN A 83 -11.85 27.27 12.92
N GLN A 84 -13.04 27.87 13.05
CA GLN A 84 -14.27 27.41 12.39
C GLN A 84 -14.62 25.96 12.76
N GLY A 85 -14.46 25.63 14.05
CA GLY A 85 -14.57 24.28 14.61
C GLY A 85 -15.80 23.52 14.16
N ASP A 86 -16.99 24.12 14.16
CA ASP A 86 -18.22 23.44 13.76
C ASP A 86 -18.19 22.98 12.29
N ILE A 87 -17.84 23.88 11.37
CA ILE A 87 -17.80 23.57 9.92
C ILE A 87 -16.77 22.48 9.63
N ARG A 88 -15.57 22.60 10.21
CA ARG A 88 -14.48 21.67 9.93
C ARG A 88 -14.66 20.33 10.64
N ALA A 89 -15.23 20.32 11.83
CA ALA A 89 -15.57 19.09 12.52
C ALA A 89 -16.73 18.34 11.86
N ASP A 90 -17.72 19.05 11.31
CA ASP A 90 -18.78 18.42 10.52
C ASP A 90 -18.22 17.82 9.23
N ALA A 91 -17.25 18.50 8.59
CA ALA A 91 -16.54 17.93 7.45
C ALA A 91 -15.72 16.68 7.83
N LEU A 92 -15.05 16.69 8.99
CA LEU A 92 -14.33 15.54 9.52
C LEU A 92 -15.28 14.38 9.88
N SER A 93 -16.45 14.67 10.44
CA SER A 93 -17.48 13.66 10.74
C SER A 93 -17.96 12.98 9.45
N LYS A 94 -18.27 13.76 8.40
CA LYS A 94 -18.67 13.21 7.10
C LYS A 94 -17.56 12.37 6.45
N HIS A 95 -16.30 12.78 6.62
CA HIS A 95 -15.15 11.97 6.22
C HIS A 95 -15.13 10.61 6.93
N HIS A 96 -15.45 10.56 8.23
CA HIS A 96 -15.54 9.29 8.96
C HIS A 96 -16.67 8.38 8.49
N ASP A 97 -17.80 8.96 8.07
CA ASP A 97 -18.89 8.19 7.44
C ASP A 97 -18.39 7.54 6.14
N ILE A 98 -17.69 8.30 5.29
CA ILE A 98 -17.08 7.79 4.05
C ILE A 98 -16.08 6.65 4.33
N VAL A 99 -15.24 6.80 5.35
CA VAL A 99 -14.27 5.75 5.73
C VAL A 99 -14.99 4.48 6.18
N THR A 100 -16.12 4.60 6.88
CA THR A 100 -16.94 3.46 7.30
C THR A 100 -17.55 2.76 6.08
N GLU A 101 -18.14 3.50 5.14
CA GLU A 101 -18.66 2.95 3.87
C GLU A 101 -17.55 2.27 3.03
N LEU A 102 -16.33 2.84 3.04
CA LEU A 102 -15.17 2.24 2.40
C LEU A 102 -14.70 0.95 3.07
N ALA A 103 -14.82 0.85 4.40
CA ALA A 103 -14.48 -0.38 5.11
C ALA A 103 -15.37 -1.54 4.69
N ASP A 104 -16.67 -1.28 4.51
CA ASP A 104 -17.65 -2.26 4.06
C ASP A 104 -17.41 -2.72 2.61
N SER A 105 -17.04 -1.78 1.73
CA SER A 105 -16.89 -2.04 0.29
C SER A 105 -15.49 -2.52 -0.15
N HIS A 106 -14.42 -2.02 0.49
CA HIS A 106 -13.03 -2.20 0.07
C HIS A 106 -12.15 -2.85 1.14
N ARG A 107 -12.75 -3.31 2.24
CA ARG A 107 -12.11 -3.86 3.45
C ARG A 107 -11.36 -2.79 4.25
N TRP A 108 -11.21 -3.08 5.54
CA TRP A 108 -10.59 -2.20 6.53
C TRP A 108 -9.21 -1.62 6.14
N PRO A 109 -8.23 -2.40 5.62
CA PRO A 109 -6.90 -1.85 5.32
C PRO A 109 -6.93 -0.74 4.25
N THR A 110 -7.82 -0.85 3.26
CA THR A 110 -7.98 0.18 2.22
C THR A 110 -8.60 1.45 2.80
N ALA A 111 -9.64 1.29 3.61
CA ALA A 111 -10.31 2.39 4.30
C ALA A 111 -9.37 3.14 5.24
N MET A 112 -8.52 2.42 5.98
CA MET A 112 -7.53 3.03 6.88
C MET A 112 -6.45 3.83 6.14
N LEU A 113 -5.93 3.32 5.03
CA LEU A 113 -4.98 4.08 4.23
C LEU A 113 -5.62 5.30 3.59
N TYR A 114 -6.89 5.20 3.18
CA TYR A 114 -7.66 6.34 2.69
C TYR A 114 -7.83 7.40 3.80
N ASP A 115 -8.24 6.99 5.00
CA ASP A 115 -8.38 7.88 6.17
C ASP A 115 -7.09 8.63 6.49
N ILE A 116 -5.99 7.89 6.65
CA ILE A 116 -4.66 8.47 6.92
C ILE A 116 -4.31 9.49 5.84
N ARG A 117 -4.47 9.12 4.57
CA ARG A 117 -4.11 10.00 3.45
C ARG A 117 -4.96 11.27 3.39
N GLN A 118 -6.26 11.17 3.64
CA GLN A 118 -7.15 12.32 3.69
C GLN A 118 -6.80 13.27 4.84
N ARG A 119 -6.50 12.73 6.03
CA ARG A 119 -6.08 13.54 7.18
C ARG A 119 -4.71 14.19 6.97
N GLU A 120 -3.77 13.52 6.29
CA GLU A 120 -2.50 14.14 5.86
C GLU A 120 -2.74 15.32 4.91
N ILE A 121 -3.59 15.16 3.89
CA ILE A 121 -3.92 16.24 2.95
C ILE A 121 -4.59 17.40 3.69
N MET A 122 -5.50 17.10 4.61
CA MET A 122 -6.18 18.10 5.42
C MET A 122 -5.19 18.90 6.28
N HIS A 123 -4.20 18.23 6.89
CA HIS A 123 -3.14 18.87 7.66
C HIS A 123 -2.27 19.80 6.79
N HIS A 124 -1.83 19.33 5.61
CA HIS A 124 -0.98 20.12 4.71
C HIS A 124 -1.73 21.24 3.98
N THR A 125 -3.01 21.05 3.70
CA THR A 125 -3.86 21.98 2.95
C THR A 125 -5.11 22.26 3.77
N PRO A 126 -5.11 23.26 4.66
CA PRO A 126 -6.25 23.56 5.53
C PRO A 126 -7.57 23.83 4.79
N GLN A 127 -7.53 24.24 3.52
CA GLN A 127 -8.70 24.48 2.68
C GLN A 127 -9.28 23.18 2.06
N HIS A 128 -8.63 22.04 2.28
CA HIS A 128 -9.07 20.75 1.76
C HIS A 128 -10.43 20.37 2.35
N ASN A 129 -11.39 20.08 1.47
CA ASN A 129 -12.72 19.63 1.88
C ASN A 129 -12.75 18.10 2.03
N ALA A 130 -12.55 17.62 3.26
CA ALA A 130 -12.62 16.19 3.55
C ALA A 130 -14.05 15.61 3.55
N SER A 131 -15.09 16.44 3.50
CA SER A 131 -16.50 15.96 3.53
C SER A 131 -16.95 15.24 2.27
N GLN A 132 -16.12 15.21 1.23
CA GLN A 132 -16.44 14.62 -0.06
C GLN A 132 -15.54 13.41 -0.32
N PHE A 133 -16.14 12.39 -0.91
CA PHE A 133 -15.40 11.24 -1.38
C PHE A 133 -14.40 11.64 -2.48
N ASN A 134 -13.16 11.17 -2.37
CA ASN A 134 -12.09 11.50 -3.30
C ASN A 134 -11.59 10.24 -4.01
N GLU A 135 -12.08 10.02 -5.21
CA GLU A 135 -11.70 8.89 -6.07
C GLU A 135 -10.20 8.82 -6.36
N SER A 136 -9.54 9.99 -6.46
CA SER A 136 -8.09 10.03 -6.73
C SER A 136 -7.28 9.49 -5.55
N VAL A 137 -7.69 9.80 -4.31
CA VAL A 137 -7.07 9.22 -3.11
C VAL A 137 -7.33 7.72 -3.03
N LEU A 138 -8.56 7.26 -3.32
CA LEU A 138 -8.88 5.83 -3.34
C LEU A 138 -8.05 5.06 -4.38
N GLY A 139 -7.92 5.59 -5.59
CA GLY A 139 -7.12 4.99 -6.66
C GLY A 139 -5.63 4.89 -6.27
N TRP A 140 -5.09 5.92 -5.62
CA TRP A 140 -3.72 5.93 -5.13
C TRP A 140 -3.49 4.88 -4.03
N VAL A 141 -4.35 4.80 -3.01
CA VAL A 141 -4.18 3.82 -1.92
C VAL A 141 -4.34 2.39 -2.42
N THR A 142 -5.27 2.16 -3.36
CA THR A 142 -5.48 0.84 -3.98
C THR A 142 -4.25 0.40 -4.76
N THR A 143 -3.68 1.31 -5.56
CA THR A 143 -2.44 1.03 -6.31
C THR A 143 -1.26 0.75 -5.38
N LYS A 144 -1.15 1.50 -4.28
CA LYS A 144 -0.11 1.30 -3.27
C LYS A 144 -0.23 -0.07 -2.60
N LEU A 145 -1.42 -0.47 -2.18
CA LEU A 145 -1.67 -1.79 -1.58
C LEU A 145 -1.36 -2.93 -2.56
N LEU A 146 -1.75 -2.79 -3.83
CA LEU A 146 -1.43 -3.78 -4.86
C LEU A 146 0.09 -3.93 -5.03
N ALA A 147 0.83 -2.81 -5.04
CA ALA A 147 2.29 -2.82 -5.14
C ALA A 147 2.94 -3.48 -3.90
N GLU A 148 2.49 -3.14 -2.69
CA GLU A 148 3.00 -3.73 -1.45
C GLU A 148 2.73 -5.25 -1.40
N ASN A 149 1.54 -5.70 -1.81
CA ASN A 149 1.21 -7.13 -1.88
C ASN A 149 2.01 -7.87 -2.96
N ALA A 150 2.29 -7.24 -4.10
CA ALA A 150 3.13 -7.82 -5.15
C ALA A 150 4.57 -8.04 -4.66
N LEU A 151 5.09 -7.15 -3.81
CA LEU A 151 6.42 -7.29 -3.21
C LEU A 151 6.47 -8.45 -2.20
N LEU A 152 5.43 -8.63 -1.38
CA LEU A 152 5.36 -9.74 -0.42
C LEU A 152 5.18 -11.11 -1.10
N THR A 153 4.52 -11.13 -2.27
CA THR A 153 4.31 -12.38 -3.04
C THR A 153 5.56 -12.79 -3.83
N ARG A 154 6.51 -11.86 -4.04
CA ARG A 154 7.88 -12.19 -4.43
C ARG A 154 8.59 -12.82 -3.23
N GLY A 155 8.33 -14.11 -3.01
CA GLY A 155 9.15 -14.93 -2.12
C GLY A 155 10.65 -14.79 -2.45
N PRO A 156 11.55 -15.12 -1.51
CA PRO A 156 12.98 -15.05 -1.76
C PRO A 156 13.27 -15.83 -3.05
N TYR A 157 13.75 -15.11 -4.06
CA TYR A 157 14.24 -15.75 -5.28
C TYR A 157 15.15 -16.89 -4.85
N PRO A 158 14.91 -18.16 -5.27
CA PRO A 158 15.90 -19.18 -5.08
C PRO A 158 17.18 -18.64 -5.71
N SER A 159 18.19 -18.40 -4.88
CA SER A 159 19.51 -18.02 -5.37
C SER A 159 19.87 -19.04 -6.44
N PRO A 160 20.34 -18.60 -7.63
CA PRO A 160 20.77 -19.55 -8.64
C PRO A 160 21.75 -20.51 -7.96
N PRO A 161 21.54 -21.85 -8.07
CA PRO A 161 22.47 -22.78 -7.46
C PRO A 161 23.84 -22.44 -8.01
N LEU A 162 24.76 -22.03 -7.12
CA LEU A 162 26.17 -22.00 -7.43
C LEU A 162 26.50 -23.40 -7.93
N SER A 163 26.72 -23.51 -9.24
CA SER A 163 27.15 -24.72 -9.92
C SER A 163 28.52 -25.11 -9.36
N SER A 164 28.50 -25.80 -8.23
CA SER A 164 29.63 -26.57 -7.73
C SER A 164 29.52 -27.94 -8.40
N ASN A 165 30.26 -28.12 -9.48
CA ASN A 165 30.55 -29.42 -10.07
C ASN A 165 31.27 -30.30 -9.04
N LYS A 166 30.54 -30.93 -8.13
CA LYS A 166 30.98 -32.11 -7.39
C LYS A 166 29.84 -33.11 -7.37
N ARG A 167 29.95 -34.09 -8.26
CA ARG A 167 29.23 -35.37 -8.19
C ARG A 167 29.34 -35.94 -6.78
N PRO A 168 28.23 -36.40 -6.18
CA PRO A 168 28.25 -37.61 -5.39
C PRO A 168 27.35 -38.66 -6.04
N ALA A 169 27.70 -39.90 -5.75
CA ALA A 169 27.17 -41.11 -6.34
C ALA A 169 25.67 -41.33 -6.04
N LEU A 170 25.06 -42.10 -6.95
CA LEU A 170 23.74 -42.71 -6.83
C LEU A 170 23.55 -43.40 -5.48
N THR A 171 22.43 -43.10 -4.83
CA THR A 171 21.71 -44.09 -4.01
C THR A 171 20.22 -43.87 -4.20
N ASP A 172 19.55 -44.94 -4.61
CA ASP A 172 18.11 -45.06 -4.77
C ASP A 172 17.38 -44.72 -3.48
N SER A 173 16.29 -43.96 -3.60
CA SER A 173 15.11 -44.12 -2.74
C SER A 173 13.90 -43.44 -3.40
N SER A 174 13.05 -44.30 -3.95
CA SER A 174 11.67 -44.02 -4.30
C SER A 174 10.90 -43.56 -3.06
N LEU A 175 10.04 -42.52 -3.19
CA LEU A 175 8.71 -42.45 -2.57
C LEU A 175 7.96 -41.18 -3.04
N ALA A 176 6.83 -41.43 -3.71
CA ALA A 176 5.60 -40.67 -3.90
C ALA A 176 5.59 -39.12 -3.81
N SER A 177 5.31 -38.51 -4.96
CA SER A 177 4.94 -37.09 -5.12
C SER A 177 3.50 -36.80 -4.64
N PRO A 178 3.24 -35.72 -3.89
CA PRO A 178 1.88 -35.24 -3.64
C PRO A 178 1.34 -34.40 -4.81
N PRO A 179 0.01 -34.25 -4.96
CA PRO A 179 -0.60 -33.72 -6.17
C PRO A 179 -0.38 -32.22 -6.31
N LYS A 180 0.21 -31.81 -7.44
CA LYS A 180 0.26 -30.41 -7.89
C LYS A 180 -1.18 -29.92 -8.12
N LYS A 181 -1.68 -29.04 -7.24
CA LYS A 181 -2.85 -28.21 -7.55
C LYS A 181 -2.46 -27.29 -8.70
N CYS A 182 -3.15 -27.43 -9.85
CA CYS A 182 -3.09 -26.47 -10.95
C CYS A 182 -3.42 -25.07 -10.42
N LEU A 183 -2.41 -24.21 -10.37
CA LEU A 183 -2.60 -22.77 -10.23
C LEU A 183 -3.18 -22.25 -11.55
N ILE A 184 -4.27 -21.49 -11.42
CA ILE A 184 -4.94 -20.81 -12.52
C ILE A 184 -3.89 -19.94 -13.23
N VAL A 185 -3.64 -20.26 -14.49
CA VAL A 185 -2.74 -19.51 -15.37
C VAL A 185 -3.36 -18.13 -15.58
N GLU A 186 -2.79 -17.10 -14.95
CA GLU A 186 -2.97 -15.73 -15.38
C GLU A 186 -2.58 -15.69 -16.86
N LYS A 187 -3.58 -15.56 -17.74
CA LYS A 187 -3.39 -15.55 -19.19
C LYS A 187 -2.46 -14.37 -19.53
N GLY A 188 -1.22 -14.68 -19.88
CA GLY A 188 -0.23 -13.68 -20.23
C GLY A 188 -0.73 -12.73 -21.32
N CYS A 189 -0.46 -11.43 -21.15
CA CYS A 189 -0.75 -10.42 -22.17
C CYS A 189 0.28 -10.50 -23.30
N CYS A 190 -0.15 -10.23 -24.53
CA CYS A 190 0.74 -10.13 -25.68
C CYS A 190 1.67 -8.92 -25.53
N PHE A 191 2.99 -9.13 -25.60
CA PHE A 191 3.98 -8.05 -25.46
C PHE A 191 3.88 -6.98 -26.55
N ARG A 192 3.34 -7.32 -27.73
CA ARG A 192 3.20 -6.37 -28.84
C ARG A 192 2.07 -5.37 -28.61
N CYS A 193 0.93 -5.80 -28.10
CA CYS A 193 -0.27 -4.96 -28.03
C CYS A 193 -0.91 -4.86 -26.63
N GLY A 194 -0.41 -5.59 -25.64
CA GLY A 194 -0.93 -5.61 -24.27
C GLY A 194 -2.23 -6.40 -24.09
N TYR A 195 -2.85 -6.92 -25.14
CA TYR A 195 -4.10 -7.69 -25.05
C TYR A 195 -3.84 -9.17 -24.72
N VAL A 196 -4.74 -9.77 -23.95
CA VAL A 196 -4.72 -11.20 -23.60
C VAL A 196 -5.20 -12.08 -24.76
N GLY A 197 -4.80 -13.35 -24.74
CA GLY A 197 -5.42 -14.38 -25.59
C GLY A 197 -4.74 -14.67 -26.93
N HIS A 198 -3.54 -14.17 -27.19
CA HIS A 198 -2.74 -14.55 -28.36
C HIS A 198 -1.24 -14.41 -28.09
N MET A 199 -0.43 -15.14 -28.87
CA MET A 199 1.04 -15.04 -28.82
C MET A 199 1.54 -13.83 -29.64
N PRO A 200 2.74 -13.28 -29.34
CA PRO A 200 3.34 -12.21 -30.15
C PRO A 200 3.47 -12.56 -31.65
N THR A 201 3.58 -13.86 -31.95
CA THR A 201 3.64 -14.42 -33.31
C THR A 201 2.32 -14.27 -34.09
N GLU A 202 1.20 -14.19 -33.38
CA GLU A 202 -0.16 -14.10 -33.93
C GLU A 202 -0.70 -12.67 -33.89
N CYS A 203 0.05 -11.73 -33.30
CA CYS A 203 -0.37 -10.35 -33.14
C CYS A 203 -0.34 -9.60 -34.47
N ARG A 204 -1.50 -9.04 -34.88
CA ARG A 204 -1.66 -8.22 -36.10
C ARG A 204 -1.54 -6.71 -35.86
N THR A 205 -1.16 -6.28 -34.65
CA THR A 205 -1.08 -4.86 -34.30
C THR A 205 0.26 -4.26 -34.73
N ASP A 206 0.20 -3.11 -35.40
CA ASP A 206 1.39 -2.39 -35.90
C ASP A 206 1.99 -1.42 -34.88
N LYS A 207 1.24 -1.13 -33.80
CA LYS A 207 1.65 -0.21 -32.72
C LYS A 207 1.51 -0.89 -31.35
N THR A 208 2.44 -0.56 -30.46
CA THR A 208 2.39 -0.95 -29.04
C THR A 208 1.41 -0.07 -28.26
N ILE A 209 1.10 -0.47 -27.02
CA ILE A 209 0.26 0.33 -26.10
C ILE A 209 0.80 1.76 -25.87
N THR A 210 2.12 1.95 -26.06
CA THR A 210 2.78 3.25 -25.93
C THR A 210 2.80 4.06 -27.25
N GLY A 211 2.09 3.60 -28.28
CA GLY A 211 2.05 4.22 -29.61
C GLY A 211 3.29 4.00 -30.48
N LYS A 212 4.31 3.29 -29.98
CA LYS A 212 5.54 2.98 -30.75
C LYS A 212 5.31 1.86 -31.77
N PRO A 213 6.02 1.84 -32.91
CA PRO A 213 5.94 0.75 -33.88
C PRO A 213 6.26 -0.60 -33.23
N ALA A 214 5.46 -1.62 -33.54
CA ALA A 214 5.71 -2.97 -33.06
C ALA A 214 7.00 -3.55 -33.65
N ALA A 215 7.77 -4.28 -32.83
CA ALA A 215 8.96 -4.98 -33.29
C ALA A 215 8.59 -6.04 -34.35
N THR A 216 9.40 -6.14 -35.40
CA THR A 216 9.21 -7.12 -36.47
C THR A 216 9.72 -8.47 -36.00
N MET A 217 8.99 -9.54 -36.32
CA MET A 217 9.51 -10.88 -36.11
C MET A 217 10.39 -11.30 -37.28
N ALA A 218 11.64 -11.61 -36.99
CA ALA A 218 12.53 -12.25 -37.95
C ALA A 218 12.68 -13.73 -37.59
N LEU A 219 12.72 -14.59 -38.61
CA LEU A 219 13.07 -15.99 -38.43
C LEU A 219 14.56 -16.07 -38.06
N GLY A 220 14.89 -16.67 -36.92
CA GLY A 220 16.27 -16.74 -36.45
C GLY A 220 17.18 -17.44 -37.46
N LYS A 221 18.34 -16.85 -37.75
CA LYS A 221 19.33 -17.34 -38.73
C LYS A 221 19.91 -18.74 -38.43
N ARG A 222 19.61 -19.34 -37.27
CA ARG A 222 20.09 -20.66 -36.85
C ARG A 222 18.96 -21.67 -36.56
N GLY A 223 17.79 -21.49 -37.16
CA GLY A 223 16.69 -22.47 -37.07
C GLY A 223 16.01 -22.61 -35.69
N HIS A 224 16.44 -21.83 -34.69
CA HIS A 224 15.82 -21.81 -33.37
C HIS A 224 14.95 -20.55 -33.18
N GLY A 225 13.67 -20.68 -33.55
CA GLY A 225 12.61 -19.76 -33.14
C GLY A 225 12.56 -18.40 -33.85
N TYR A 226 11.53 -17.64 -33.49
CA TYR A 226 11.35 -16.25 -33.90
C TYR A 226 12.11 -15.32 -32.96
N SER A 227 12.82 -14.34 -33.53
CA SER A 227 13.46 -13.26 -32.77
C SER A 227 12.72 -11.96 -33.04
N LEU A 228 12.49 -11.17 -31.99
CA LEU A 228 11.99 -9.81 -32.14
C LEU A 228 13.16 -8.91 -32.52
N GLU A 229 13.02 -8.20 -33.63
CA GLU A 229 14.00 -7.23 -34.08
C GLU A 229 13.43 -5.81 -34.03
N SER A 230 14.29 -4.87 -33.63
CA SER A 230 14.03 -3.45 -33.77
C SER A 230 13.87 -3.08 -35.25
N THR A 231 13.24 -1.95 -35.55
CA THR A 231 13.19 -1.36 -36.89
C THR A 231 14.58 -1.17 -37.53
N LYS A 232 15.65 -1.19 -36.72
CA LYS A 232 17.05 -1.15 -37.16
C LYS A 232 17.70 -2.54 -37.32
N GLY A 233 16.93 -3.63 -37.29
CA GLY A 233 17.43 -5.01 -37.44
C GLY A 233 18.25 -5.55 -36.26
N LYS A 234 18.17 -4.90 -35.08
CA LYS A 234 18.86 -5.37 -33.87
C LYS A 234 17.94 -6.31 -33.09
N PRO A 235 18.39 -7.53 -32.72
CA PRO A 235 17.59 -8.43 -31.92
C PRO A 235 17.39 -7.85 -30.51
N PHE A 236 16.20 -8.00 -29.98
CA PHE A 236 15.93 -7.74 -28.57
C PHE A 236 16.26 -9.01 -27.76
N CYS A 237 17.18 -8.91 -26.81
CA CYS A 237 17.39 -9.96 -25.82
C CYS A 237 16.29 -9.86 -24.76
N PHE A 238 15.34 -10.80 -24.78
CA PHE A 238 14.42 -11.01 -23.67
C PHE A 238 14.77 -12.33 -22.99
N SER A 239 15.12 -12.28 -21.71
CA SER A 239 15.19 -13.48 -20.87
C SER A 239 13.76 -13.90 -20.56
N TYR A 240 13.26 -14.93 -21.25
CA TYR A 240 12.00 -15.57 -20.88
C TYR A 240 12.15 -16.16 -19.47
N ALA A 241 11.30 -15.75 -18.53
CA ALA A 241 11.09 -16.55 -17.33
C ALA A 241 10.36 -17.82 -17.77
N ARG A 242 11.12 -18.89 -18.03
CA ARG A 242 10.59 -20.22 -18.32
C ARG A 242 9.89 -20.73 -17.06
N HIS A 243 8.61 -20.39 -16.89
CA HIS A 243 7.74 -21.12 -15.99
C HIS A 243 6.94 -22.10 -16.84
N GLY A 244 7.29 -23.37 -16.69
CA GLY A 244 6.64 -24.48 -17.37
C GLY A 244 7.18 -25.81 -16.84
N ASN A 245 6.56 -26.31 -15.77
CA ASN A 245 6.03 -27.67 -15.63
C ASN A 245 5.31 -27.87 -14.28
#